data_AF-A0A7J4S454-F1
#
_entry.id   AF-A0A7J4S454-F1
#
_cell.length_a   1.000
_cell.length_b   1.000
_cell.length_c   1.000
_cell.angle_alpha   90.00
_cell.angle_beta   90.00
_cell.angle_gamma   90.00
#
_symmetry.space_group_name_H-M   'P 1'
#
loop_
_entity.id
_entity.type
_entity.pdbx_description
1 polymer ?
#
loop_
_entity_poly.entity_id
_entity_poly.type
_entity_poly.pdbx_seq_one_letter_code
_entity_poly.pdbx_strand_id
1 'polypeptide(L)'
;MNAETTKRVPARRRRKRWRFRVRPKSLAINGVAWAIGLIWLVPFIGVAMVAIRPLYQTSLGWWNLSPFTVTLANFISAWNYTGCPLSLGLRNSFLVA
;
A
#
# COMPACT_ATOMS: atom_id res chain seq x y z
N MET A 1 -9.63 -50.94 55.80
CA MET A 1 -9.38 -49.53 56.13
C MET A 1 -8.07 -49.13 55.47
N ASN A 2 -8.08 -48.91 54.14
CA ASN A 2 -6.85 -48.63 53.37
C ASN A 2 -7.04 -47.32 52.62
N ALA A 3 -6.27 -46.32 53.04
CA ALA A 3 -6.26 -44.97 52.50
C ALA A 3 -5.67 -44.94 51.09
N GLU A 4 -6.54 -44.92 50.09
CA GLU A 4 -6.15 -44.69 48.70
C GLU A 4 -5.88 -43.18 48.51
N THR A 5 -4.70 -42.78 48.98
CA THR A 5 -4.19 -41.42 48.86
C THR A 5 -3.82 -41.17 47.39
N THR A 6 -4.81 -40.84 46.55
CA THR A 6 -4.60 -40.34 45.19
C THR A 6 -3.73 -39.08 45.25
N LYS A 7 -2.41 -39.24 45.07
CA LYS A 7 -1.47 -38.14 44.82
C LYS A 7 -1.83 -37.51 43.47
N ARG A 8 -2.63 -36.45 43.48
CA ARG A 8 -2.81 -35.57 42.32
C ARG A 8 -1.50 -34.86 42.05
N VAL A 9 -0.74 -35.35 41.07
CA VAL A 9 0.45 -34.66 40.54
C VAL A 9 -0.03 -33.34 39.92
N PRO A 10 0.44 -32.16 40.38
CA PRO A 10 0.04 -30.91 39.75
C PRO A 10 0.67 -30.84 38.35
N ALA A 11 -0.18 -30.74 37.33
CA ALA A 11 0.22 -30.57 35.95
C ALA A 11 1.10 -29.31 35.82
N ARG A 12 2.39 -29.49 35.54
CA ARG A 12 3.32 -28.38 35.25
C ARG A 12 2.85 -27.65 33.99
N ARG A 13 2.08 -26.57 34.17
CA ARG A 13 1.78 -25.61 33.09
C ARG A 13 3.10 -24.98 32.63
N ARG A 14 3.69 -25.52 31.55
CA ARG A 14 4.77 -24.87 30.81
C ARG A 14 4.21 -23.58 30.21
N ARG A 15 4.34 -22.45 30.91
CA ARG A 15 4.15 -21.12 30.35
C ARG A 15 5.21 -20.92 29.26
N LYS A 16 4.82 -21.10 28.00
CA LYS A 16 5.68 -20.84 26.84
C LYS A 16 5.94 -19.33 26.77
N ARG A 17 7.05 -18.89 27.35
CA ARG A 17 7.46 -17.48 27.39
C ARG A 17 7.92 -17.10 25.98
N TRP A 18 7.03 -16.49 25.20
CA TRP A 18 7.36 -15.94 23.89
C TRP A 18 8.39 -14.83 24.06
N ARG A 19 9.65 -15.14 23.79
CA ARG A 19 10.73 -14.14 23.77
C ARG A 19 10.85 -13.61 22.35
N PHE A 20 10.26 -12.45 22.10
CA PHE A 20 10.56 -11.65 20.92
C PHE A 20 12.01 -11.17 21.02
N ARG A 21 12.95 -11.98 20.51
CA ARG A 21 14.34 -11.55 20.35
C ARG A 21 14.47 -10.93 18.97
N VAL A 22 14.19 -9.63 18.87
CA VAL A 22 14.43 -8.87 17.64
C VAL A 22 15.93 -8.89 17.34
N ARG A 23 16.29 -9.45 16.18
CA ARG A 23 17.66 -9.45 15.70
C ARG A 23 17.91 -8.09 15.02
N PRO A 24 18.89 -7.27 15.46
CA PRO A 24 19.08 -5.93 14.93
C PRO A 24 19.34 -5.93 13.41
N LYS A 25 20.04 -6.95 12.89
CA LYS A 25 20.21 -7.16 11.44
C LYS A 25 18.88 -7.32 10.70
N SER A 26 17.91 -8.03 11.28
CA SER A 26 16.58 -8.22 10.66
C SER A 26 15.78 -6.92 10.64
N LEU A 27 15.92 -6.09 11.67
CA LEU A 27 15.27 -4.79 11.72
C LEU A 27 15.85 -3.83 10.68
N ALA A 28 17.19 -3.83 10.51
CA ALA A 28 17.86 -3.03 9.50
C ALA A 28 17.45 -3.42 8.08
N ILE A 29 17.46 -4.72 7.75
CA ILE A 29 17.04 -5.22 6.43
C ILE A 29 15.59 -4.84 6.14
N ASN A 30 14.70 -5.03 7.12
CA ASN A 30 13.30 -4.66 6.96
C ASN A 30 13.13 -3.14 6.75
N GLY A 31 13.86 -2.31 7.50
CA GLY A 31 13.83 -0.86 7.33
C GLY A 31 14.27 -0.42 5.93
N VAL A 32 15.35 -1.00 5.41
CA VAL A 32 15.83 -0.72 4.04
C VAL A 32 14.82 -1.18 2.99
N ALA A 33 14.25 -2.38 3.15
CA ALA A 33 13.22 -2.89 2.24
C ALA A 33 11.99 -1.97 2.20
N TRP A 34 11.54 -1.47 3.35
CA TRP A 34 10.45 -0.49 3.44
C TRP A 34 10.81 0.84 2.79
N ALA A 35 12.03 1.35 3.01
CA ALA A 35 12.48 2.59 2.38
C ALA A 35 12.49 2.49 0.85
N ILE A 36 13.03 1.39 0.31
CA ILE A 36 13.04 1.13 -1.13
C ILE A 36 11.60 1.05 -1.66
N GLY A 37 10.72 0.33 -0.98
CA GLY A 37 9.31 0.23 -1.37
C GLY A 37 8.60 1.58 -1.40
N LEU A 38 8.84 2.44 -0.41
CA LEU A 38 8.27 3.79 -0.36
C LEU A 38 8.81 4.70 -1.47
N ILE A 39 10.12 4.67 -1.72
CA ILE A 39 10.74 5.42 -2.82
C ILE A 39 10.16 4.97 -4.16
N TRP A 40 9.95 3.66 -4.33
CA TRP A 40 9.38 3.10 -5.55
C TRP A 40 7.91 3.49 -5.77
N LEU A 41 7.19 3.83 -4.70
CA LEU A 41 5.80 4.30 -4.77
C LEU A 41 5.67 5.74 -5.27
N VAL A 42 6.71 6.56 -5.10
CA VAL A 42 6.73 8.00 -5.47
C VAL A 42 6.21 8.28 -6.90
N PRO A 43 6.67 7.60 -7.97
CA PRO A 43 6.15 7.85 -9.32
C PRO A 43 4.64 7.57 -9.45
N PHE A 44 4.13 6.53 -8.76
CA PHE A 44 2.71 6.21 -8.78
C PHE A 44 1.87 7.28 -8.06
N ILE A 45 2.38 7.82 -6.95
CA ILE A 45 1.75 8.96 -6.27
C ILE A 45 1.72 10.17 -7.20
N GLY A 46 2.80 10.44 -7.92
CA GLY A 46 2.87 11.53 -8.90
C GLY A 46 1.79 11.41 -9.98
N VAL A 47 1.66 10.24 -10.59
CA VAL A 47 0.62 9.99 -11.61
C VAL A 47 -0.78 10.12 -11.02
N ALA A 48 -1.02 9.56 -9.81
CA ALA A 48 -2.31 9.68 -9.14
C ALA A 48 -2.68 11.15 -8.85
N MET A 49 -1.72 11.95 -8.39
CA MET A 49 -1.92 13.39 -8.14
C MET A 49 -2.28 14.15 -9.42
N VAL A 50 -1.60 13.87 -10.53
CA VAL A 50 -1.92 14.49 -11.84
C VAL A 50 -3.27 14.02 -12.37
N ALA A 51 -3.63 12.76 -12.15
CA ALA A 51 -4.92 12.23 -12.61
C ALA A 51 -6.10 12.90 -11.91
N ILE A 52 -6.02 13.12 -10.60
CA ILE A 52 -7.13 13.65 -9.80
C ILE A 52 -7.13 15.18 -9.65
N ARG A 53 -6.10 15.90 -10.12
CA ARG A 53 -5.97 17.37 -9.96
C ARG A 53 -5.88 18.08 -11.30
N PRO A 54 -6.35 19.34 -11.40
CA PRO A 54 -6.19 20.14 -12.61
C PRO A 54 -4.70 20.37 -12.95
N LEU A 55 -4.37 20.33 -14.24
CA LEU A 55 -2.97 20.44 -14.73
C LEU A 55 -2.23 21.69 -14.22
N TYR A 56 -2.92 22.83 -14.13
CA TYR A 56 -2.33 24.09 -13.66
C TYR A 56 -1.89 24.06 -12.18
N GLN A 57 -2.44 23.14 -11.37
CA GLN A 57 -2.05 22.98 -9.97
C GLN A 57 -0.85 22.02 -9.82
N THR A 58 -0.66 21.12 -10.78
CA THR A 58 0.41 20.10 -10.75
C THR A 58 1.62 20.47 -11.60
N SER A 59 1.51 21.47 -12.47
CA SER A 59 2.58 21.91 -13.38
C SER A 59 3.83 22.42 -12.64
N LEU A 60 3.66 22.98 -11.44
CA LEU A 60 4.74 23.42 -10.56
C LEU A 60 5.23 22.34 -9.58
N GLY A 61 4.76 21.11 -9.74
CA GLY A 61 5.11 19.97 -8.89
C GLY A 61 3.87 19.26 -8.35
N TRP A 62 3.82 17.94 -8.53
CA TRP A 62 2.72 17.11 -8.02
C TRP A 62 2.65 17.09 -6.48
N TRP A 63 3.77 17.37 -5.81
CA TRP A 63 3.89 17.47 -4.35
C TRP A 63 3.38 18.79 -3.77
N ASN A 64 3.13 19.82 -4.60
CA ASN A 64 2.59 21.07 -4.10
C ASN A 64 1.09 20.91 -3.79
N LEU A 65 0.75 21.02 -2.51
CA LEU A 65 -0.62 20.87 -1.98
C LEU A 65 -1.39 22.18 -1.89
N SER A 66 -0.89 23.29 -2.43
CA SER A 66 -1.61 24.57 -2.43
C SER A 66 -1.54 25.25 -3.80
N PRO A 67 -2.70 25.50 -4.45
CA PRO A 67 -4.05 25.06 -4.08
C PRO A 67 -4.26 23.54 -4.25
N PHE A 68 -5.19 22.95 -3.49
CA PHE A 68 -5.57 21.53 -3.62
C PHE A 68 -7.04 21.41 -4.00
N THR A 69 -7.29 20.90 -5.20
CA THR A 69 -8.64 20.57 -5.67
C THR A 69 -8.63 19.19 -6.30
N VAL A 70 -9.55 18.33 -5.85
CA VAL A 70 -9.76 17.01 -6.42
C VAL A 70 -10.90 17.09 -7.44
N THR A 71 -10.71 16.50 -8.61
CA THR A 71 -11.69 16.49 -9.71
C THR A 71 -11.54 15.23 -10.56
N LEU A 72 -12.64 14.83 -11.21
CA LEU A 72 -12.66 13.78 -12.23
C LEU A 72 -12.59 14.34 -13.66
N ALA A 73 -12.45 15.66 -13.82
CA ALA A 73 -12.45 16.31 -15.12
C ALA A 73 -11.41 15.72 -16.09
N ASN A 74 -10.20 15.38 -15.60
CA ASN A 74 -9.16 14.77 -16.44
C ASN A 74 -9.59 13.39 -16.99
N PHE A 75 -10.28 12.58 -16.19
CA PHE A 75 -10.78 11.27 -16.64
C PHE A 75 -11.86 11.43 -17.69
N ILE A 76 -12.83 12.32 -17.46
CA ILE A 76 -13.93 12.60 -18.41
C ILE A 76 -13.37 13.16 -19.73
N SER A 77 -12.44 14.12 -19.64
CA SER A 77 -11.77 14.71 -20.80
C SER A 77 -10.96 13.68 -21.57
N ALA A 78 -10.17 12.84 -20.90
CA ALA A 78 -9.40 11.79 -21.55
C ALA A 78 -10.31 10.74 -22.23
N TRP A 79 -11.42 10.38 -21.59
CA TRP A 79 -12.35 9.38 -22.12
C TRP A 79 -13.04 9.82 -23.42
N ASN A 80 -13.42 11.10 -23.50
CA ASN A 80 -14.25 11.67 -24.57
C ASN A 80 -13.49 12.64 -25.50
N TYR A 81 -12.15 12.66 -25.44
CA TYR A 81 -11.35 13.62 -26.22
C TYR A 81 -11.60 13.47 -27.73
N THR A 82 -11.87 14.57 -28.42
CA THR A 82 -12.37 14.56 -29.82
C THR A 82 -11.37 14.04 -30.85
N GLY A 83 -10.07 14.24 -30.63
CA GLY A 83 -9.03 13.78 -31.58
C GLY A 83 -8.56 12.34 -31.34
N CYS A 84 -8.53 11.90 -30.08
CA CYS A 84 -8.03 10.59 -29.68
C CYS A 84 -8.68 10.17 -28.35
N PRO A 85 -9.94 9.71 -28.37
CA PRO A 85 -10.62 9.33 -27.15
C PRO A 85 -9.99 8.08 -26.55
N LEU A 86 -9.65 8.13 -25.26
CA LEU A 86 -9.06 6.99 -24.56
C LEU A 86 -9.99 5.76 -24.57
N SER A 87 -11.30 5.98 -24.61
CA SER A 87 -12.32 4.93 -24.73
C SER A 87 -12.15 4.06 -25.98
N LEU A 88 -11.79 4.66 -27.12
CA LEU A 88 -11.52 3.92 -28.35
C LEU A 88 -10.22 3.10 -28.22
N GLY A 89 -9.18 3.71 -27.66
CA GLY A 89 -7.90 3.02 -27.42
C GLY A 89 -8.07 1.82 -26.49
N LEU A 90 -8.77 1.99 -25.37
CA LEU A 90 -9.04 0.92 -24.42
C LEU A 90 -9.88 -0.20 -25.02
N ARG A 91 -10.92 0.15 -25.81
CA ARG A 91 -11.71 -0.85 -26.53
C ARG A 91 -10.84 -1.66 -27.49
N ASN A 92 -10.00 -0.99 -28.27
CA ASN A 92 -9.12 -1.66 -29.23
C ASN A 92 -8.11 -2.57 -28.52
N SER A 93 -7.48 -2.11 -27.44
CA SER A 93 -6.57 -2.93 -26.64
C SER A 93 -7.27 -4.15 -26.04
N PHE A 94 -8.51 -4.00 -25.55
CA PHE A 94 -9.29 -5.12 -25.00
C PHE A 94 -9.66 -6.17 -26.06
N LEU A 95 -9.81 -5.76 -27.33
CA LEU A 95 -10.10 -6.70 -28.42
C LEU A 95 -8.86 -7.48 -28.88
N VAL A 96 -7.65 -6.94 -28.65
CA VAL A 96 -6.39 -7.51 -29.14
C VAL A 96 -5.66 -8.33 -28.07
N ALA A 97 -5.69 -7.88 -26.82
CA ALA A 97 -5.02 -8.54 -25.68
C ALA A 97 -5.67 -9.86 -25.31
#